data_AF-A0AAJ2Y3F3-F1
#
_entry.id   AF-A0AAJ2Y3F3-F1
#
_cell.length_a   1.000
_cell.length_b   1.000
_cell.length_c   1.000
_cell.angle_alpha   90.00
_cell.angle_beta   90.00
_cell.angle_gamma   90.00
#
_symmetry.space_group_name_H-M   'P 1'
#
loop_
_entity.id
_entity.type
_entity.pdbx_description
1 polymer ?
#
loop_
_entity_poly.entity_id
_entity_poly.type
_entity_poly.pdbx_seq_one_letter_code
_entity_poly.pdbx_strand_id
1 'polypeptide(L)' 'MNDKIFDTYDIDTLLTPSDNSTVKMDMYWIVVDKKVFRHKITKVWQCNKNKSIVEGLAQCIPNAEVLFLPYAYTKE' A
#
# COMPACT_ATOMS: atom_id res chain seq x y z
N MET A 1 -11.50 -4.06 10.51
CA MET A 1 -11.41 -3.93 9.04
C MET A 1 -11.79 -5.25 8.40
N ASN A 2 -12.34 -5.24 7.19
CA ASN A 2 -12.85 -6.44 6.53
C ASN A 2 -11.68 -7.16 5.82
N ASP A 3 -11.09 -8.18 6.44
CA ASP A 3 -9.94 -8.94 5.91
C ASP A 3 -10.18 -9.57 4.53
N LYS A 4 -11.41 -9.58 4.05
CA LYS A 4 -11.79 -10.04 2.71
C LYS A 4 -11.43 -9.05 1.60
N ILE A 5 -11.25 -7.77 1.92
CA ILE A 5 -11.13 -6.69 0.93
C ILE A 5 -9.68 -6.21 0.77
N PHE A 6 -8.86 -6.32 1.82
CA PHE A 6 -7.49 -5.81 1.81
C PHE A 6 -6.48 -6.86 2.23
N ASP A 7 -5.34 -6.90 1.55
CA ASP A 7 -4.10 -7.44 2.10
C ASP A 7 -3.46 -6.36 2.97
N THR A 8 -2.86 -6.80 4.07
CA THR A 8 -2.25 -5.90 5.03
C THR A 8 -0.79 -6.29 5.22
N TYR A 9 0.09 -5.32 5.13
CA TYR A 9 1.53 -5.50 5.27
C TYR A 9 2.06 -4.59 6.37
N ASP A 10 3.09 -5.02 7.08
CA ASP A 10 3.82 -4.09 7.95
C ASP A 10 4.66 -3.16 7.06
N ILE A 11 4.64 -1.85 7.34
CA ILE A 11 5.41 -0.89 6.55
C ILE A 11 6.91 -1.20 6.57
N ASP A 12 7.44 -1.73 7.67
CA ASP A 12 8.86 -2.04 7.80
C ASP A 12 9.27 -3.17 6.84
N THR A 13 8.35 -4.09 6.55
CA THR A 13 8.58 -5.17 5.57
C THR A 13 8.60 -4.65 4.13
N LEU A 14 7.90 -3.56 3.84
CA LEU A 14 7.90 -2.91 2.53
C LEU A 14 9.16 -2.07 2.30
N LEU A 15 9.79 -1.57 3.37
CA LEU A 15 11.03 -0.79 3.28
C LEU A 15 12.28 -1.68 3.22
N THR A 16 12.16 -2.96 3.59
CA THR A 16 13.28 -3.88 3.69
C THR A 16 13.32 -4.83 2.49
N PRO A 17 14.37 -4.80 1.65
CA PRO A 17 14.53 -5.76 0.57
C PRO A 17 14.68 -7.17 1.13
N SER A 18 14.13 -8.15 0.42
CA SER A 18 14.27 -9.56 0.76
C SER A 18 14.32 -10.44 -0.48
N ASP A 19 14.81 -11.67 -0.35
CA ASP A 19 14.91 -12.58 -1.49
C ASP A 19 13.56 -12.74 -2.21
N ASN A 20 13.62 -12.67 -3.55
CA ASN A 20 12.47 -12.74 -4.46
C ASN A 20 11.41 -11.65 -4.27
N SER A 21 11.77 -10.50 -3.71
CA SER A 21 10.85 -9.35 -3.65
C SER A 21 10.77 -8.59 -4.97
N THR A 22 9.54 -8.22 -5.33
CA THR A 22 9.25 -7.32 -6.45
C THR A 22 9.33 -5.88 -5.96
N VAL A 23 10.16 -5.07 -6.62
CA VAL A 23 10.32 -3.64 -6.32
C VAL A 23 9.21 -2.84 -7.01
N LYS A 24 8.47 -2.06 -6.23
CA LYS A 24 7.50 -1.07 -6.71
C LYS A 24 8.09 0.32 -6.44
N MET A 25 8.33 1.07 -7.50
CA MET A 25 8.93 2.42 -7.41
C MET A 25 7.87 3.50 -7.46
N ASP A 26 8.12 4.63 -6.80
CA ASP A 26 7.33 5.87 -6.84
C ASP A 26 5.83 5.60 -6.71
N MET A 27 5.41 5.10 -5.55
CA MET A 27 4.01 4.77 -5.27
C MET A 27 3.52 5.44 -3.99
N TYR A 28 2.23 5.76 -3.97
CA TYR A 28 1.49 6.24 -2.82
C TYR A 28 0.78 5.07 -2.13
N TRP A 29 0.81 5.04 -0.80
CA TRP A 29 0.35 3.92 0.01
C TRP A 29 -0.59 4.41 1.09
N ILE A 30 -1.67 3.67 1.30
CA ILE A 30 -2.58 3.91 2.43
C ILE A 30 -2.02 3.18 3.64
N VAL A 31 -1.70 3.92 4.68
CA VAL A 31 -1.13 3.43 5.94
C VAL A 31 -2.12 3.70 7.07
N VAL A 32 -2.41 2.69 7.89
CA VAL A 32 -3.18 2.83 9.13
C VAL A 32 -2.45 2.04 10.21
N ASP A 33 -2.15 2.66 11.35
CA ASP A 33 -1.45 2.03 12.46
C ASP A 33 -0.15 1.30 12.03
N LYS A 34 0.67 1.97 11.20
CA LYS A 34 1.90 1.44 10.58
C LYS A 34 1.72 0.24 9.64
N LYS A 35 0.47 -0.08 9.30
CA LYS A 35 0.14 -1.15 8.35
C LYS A 35 -0.28 -0.57 7.02
N VAL A 36 0.21 -1.17 5.96
CA VAL A 36 -0.07 -0.79 4.58
C VAL A 36 -1.18 -1.65 4.02
N PHE A 37 -2.19 -1.01 3.42
CA PHE A 37 -3.36 -1.68 2.89
C PHE A 37 -3.32 -1.75 1.38
N ARG A 38 -3.48 -2.96 0.84
CA ARG A 38 -3.61 -3.22 -0.59
C ARG A 38 -4.97 -3.81 -0.89
N HIS A 39 -5.72 -3.20 -1.79
CA HIS A 39 -7.04 -3.69 -2.18
C HIS A 39 -6.95 -5.01 -2.98
N LYS A 40 -7.55 -6.09 -2.46
CA LYS A 40 -7.49 -7.47 -3.01
C LYS A 40 -8.14 -7.62 -4.37
N ILE A 41 -9.23 -6.89 -4.64
CA ILE A 41 -10.06 -7.09 -5.84
C ILE A 41 -9.38 -6.48 -7.06
N THR A 42 -8.82 -5.29 -6.90
CA THR A 42 -8.15 -4.62 -8.02
C THR A 42 -6.82 -5.28 -8.29
N LYS A 43 -6.04 -5.69 -7.26
CA LYS A 43 -4.64 -6.18 -7.41
C LYS A 43 -3.74 -5.25 -8.26
N VAL A 44 -4.22 -4.06 -8.62
CA VAL A 44 -3.57 -3.18 -9.58
C VAL A 44 -2.81 -2.11 -8.80
N TRP A 45 -1.50 -2.28 -8.73
CA TRP A 45 -0.58 -1.29 -8.17
C TRP A 45 -0.55 0.04 -8.95
N GLN A 46 -1.10 0.09 -10.17
CA GLN A 46 -1.13 1.30 -11.01
C GLN A 46 -1.98 2.41 -10.40
N CYS A 47 -3.00 2.10 -9.60
CA CYS A 47 -3.78 3.11 -8.88
C CYS A 47 -2.90 3.90 -7.90
N ASN A 48 -1.88 3.25 -7.33
CA ASN A 48 -0.93 3.84 -6.40
C ASN A 48 0.07 4.80 -7.08
N LYS A 49 0.04 4.95 -8.41
CA LYS A 49 0.82 5.98 -9.11
C LYS A 49 0.21 7.36 -9.02
N ASN A 50 -1.09 7.45 -8.76
CA ASN A 50 -1.82 8.72 -8.74
C ASN A 50 -2.23 9.09 -7.32
N LYS A 51 -1.61 10.14 -6.78
CA LYS A 51 -1.86 10.63 -5.41
C LYS A 51 -3.35 10.86 -5.14
N SER A 52 -4.04 11.55 -6.04
CA SER A 52 -5.47 11.90 -5.88
C SER A 52 -6.39 10.67 -5.77
N ILE A 53 -6.06 9.58 -6.47
CA ILE A 53 -6.81 8.33 -6.38
C ILE A 53 -6.62 7.71 -5.01
N VAL A 54 -5.38 7.66 -4.52
CA VAL A 54 -5.05 7.08 -3.21
C VAL A 54 -5.63 7.91 -2.07
N GLU A 55 -5.57 9.24 -2.15
CA GLU A 55 -6.21 10.13 -1.19
C GLU A 55 -7.74 9.96 -1.17
N GLY A 56 -8.38 9.85 -2.34
CA GLY A 56 -9.82 9.58 -2.43
C GLY A 56 -10.21 8.26 -1.77
N LEU A 57 -9.40 7.20 -1.92
CA LEU A 57 -9.65 5.92 -1.25
C LEU A 57 -9.39 6.01 0.26
N ALA A 58 -8.37 6.76 0.69
CA ALA A 58 -8.04 6.93 2.09
C ALA A 58 -9.15 7.65 2.87
N GLN A 59 -9.93 8.52 2.24
CA GLN A 59 -11.08 9.21 2.88
C GLN A 59 -12.14 8.24 3.43
N CYS A 60 -12.27 7.05 2.84
CA CYS A 60 -13.20 6.02 3.30
C CYS A 60 -12.65 5.16 4.45
N ILE A 61 -11.42 5.44 4.89
CA ILE A 61 -10.69 4.63 5.88
C ILE A 61 -10.35 5.51 7.09
N PRO A 62 -10.91 5.23 8.28
CA PRO A 62 -10.58 5.99 9.48
C PRO A 62 -9.09 5.94 9.80
N ASN A 63 -8.52 7.08 10.18
CA ASN A 63 -7.11 7.25 10.57
C ASN A 63 -6.10 6.85 9.48
N ALA A 64 -6.50 6.85 8.21
CA ALA A 64 -5.60 6.60 7.11
C ALA A 64 -4.66 7.79 6.83
N GLU A 65 -3.40 7.47 6.64
CA GLU A 65 -2.37 8.35 6.10
C GLU A 65 -2.00 7.88 4.69
N VAL A 66 -1.71 8.84 3.80
CA VAL A 66 -1.15 8.54 2.48
C VAL A 66 0.34 8.84 2.48
N LEU A 67 1.15 7.79 2.36
CA LEU A 67 2.61 7.89 2.33
C LEU A 67 3.14 7.67 0.92
N PHE A 68 4.06 8.54 0.47
CA PHE A 68 4.83 8.30 -0.74
C PHE A 68 6.08 7.47 -0.41
N LEU A 69 6.23 6.34 -1.08
CA LEU A 69 7.42 5.50 -1.00
C LEU A 69 8.12 5.50 -2.37
N PRO A 70 9.37 6.02 -2.46
CA PRO A 70 10.18 5.94 -3.67
C PRO A 70 10.46 4.49 -4.06
N TYR A 71 10.60 3.62 -3.07
CA TYR A 71 10.81 2.18 -3.23
C TYR A 71 10.00 1.41 -2.19
N ALA A 72 9.32 0.36 -2.62
CA ALA A 72 8.66 -0.60 -1.76
C ALA A 72 8.89 -2.02 -2.28
N TYR A 73 9.26 -2.93 -1.39
CA TYR A 73 9.58 -4.32 -1.67
C TYR A 73 8.39 -5.20 -1.29
N THR A 74 7.80 -5.88 -2.27
CA THR A 74 6.62 -6.72 -2.08
C THR A 74 6.92 -8.17 -2.39
N LYS A 75 6.42 -9.10 -1.57
CA LYS A 75 6.36 -10.53 -1.95
C LYS A 75 4.97 -10.81 -2.51
N GLU A 76 4.92 -11.33 -3.74
CA GLU A 76 3.67 -11.69 -4.41
C GLU A 76 3.21 -13.11 -4.04
#